data_AF-D2BWD3-F1
#
_entry.id   AF-D2BWD3-F1
#
_cell.length_a   1.000
_cell.length_b   1.000
_cell.length_c   1.000
_cell.angle_alpha   90.00
_cell.angle_beta   90.00
_cell.angle_gamma   90.00
#
_symmetry.space_group_name_H-M   'P 1'
#
loop_
_entity.id
_entity.type
_entity.pdbx_description
1 polymer ?
#
loop_
_entity_poly.entity_id
_entity_poly.type
_entity_poly.pdbx_seq_one_letter_code
_entity_poly.pdbx_strand_id
1 'polypeptide(L)'
;MSGKPQYDENAVLNAAIDVFWGHGYANASISDLTEATGLSRSSLYQRFGDKDGLFNECLRLYTDRVLTRMNSIQSESSRVRVEALLREFLPDSAGTSHSKGCLLSRSLTEQADLTPEGKITTNVGICQQRQIFLNILAQGQLAGEITEDVDLELLAWYYFGILQSVVNLPSAGASRQTLSQLIDISMSAWPKSEITHPDSDGIT
;
A
#
# COMPACT_ATOMS: atom_id res chain seq x y z
N MET A 1 25.73 24.67 15.66
CA MET A 1 24.71 25.55 15.06
C MET A 1 23.87 24.69 14.14
N SER A 2 22.71 24.20 14.60
CA SER A 2 21.83 23.40 13.75
C SER A 2 21.03 24.36 12.88
N GLY A 3 21.53 24.61 11.67
CA GLY A 3 20.83 25.43 10.68
C GLY A 3 19.60 24.67 10.22
N LYS A 4 18.42 25.32 10.28
CA LYS A 4 17.22 24.82 9.59
C LYS A 4 17.61 24.44 8.16
N PRO A 5 17.19 23.27 7.65
CA PRO A 5 17.39 22.95 6.24
C PRO A 5 16.76 24.07 5.40
N GLN A 6 17.51 24.58 4.41
CA GLN A 6 17.10 25.68 3.53
C GLN A 6 16.04 25.25 2.50
N TYR A 7 15.53 24.02 2.61
CA TYR A 7 14.61 23.37 1.69
C TYR A 7 13.52 22.61 2.46
N ASP A 8 12.38 22.40 1.82
CA ASP A 8 11.31 21.55 2.34
C ASP A 8 11.68 20.08 2.12
N GLU A 9 11.96 19.37 3.20
CA GLU A 9 12.36 17.96 3.16
C GLU A 9 11.26 17.05 2.60
N ASN A 10 9.98 17.34 2.87
CA ASN A 10 8.88 16.57 2.31
C ASN A 10 8.79 16.76 0.80
N ALA A 11 9.03 17.97 0.31
CA ALA A 11 9.08 18.24 -1.13
C ALA A 11 10.24 17.50 -1.81
N VAL A 12 11.42 17.44 -1.17
CA VAL A 12 12.57 16.67 -1.65
C VAL A 12 12.26 15.18 -1.70
N LEU A 13 11.73 14.61 -0.61
CA LEU A 13 11.38 13.18 -0.57
C LEU A 13 10.27 12.84 -1.58
N ASN A 14 9.31 13.75 -1.82
CA ASN A 14 8.30 13.58 -2.87
C ASN A 14 8.90 13.45 -4.25
N ALA A 15 9.77 14.39 -4.62
CA ALA A 15 10.43 14.37 -5.91
C ALA A 15 11.32 13.13 -6.06
N ALA A 16 12.03 12.72 -5.00
CA ALA A 16 12.84 11.51 -5.01
C ALA A 16 11.97 10.24 -5.14
N ILE A 17 10.85 10.15 -4.43
CA ILE A 17 9.87 9.06 -4.57
C ILE A 17 9.45 8.95 -6.04
N ASP A 18 9.10 10.06 -6.70
CA ASP A 18 8.68 10.05 -8.10
C ASP A 18 9.76 9.51 -9.05
N VAL A 19 11.03 9.86 -8.81
CA VAL A 19 12.17 9.34 -9.59
C VAL A 19 12.31 7.83 -9.40
N PHE A 20 12.33 7.36 -8.14
CA PHE A 20 12.44 5.93 -7.83
C PHE A 20 11.25 5.12 -8.33
N TRP A 21 10.05 5.69 -8.31
CA TRP A 21 8.85 5.03 -8.81
C TRP A 21 8.89 4.82 -10.32
N GLY A 22 9.39 5.82 -11.06
CA GLY A 22 9.54 5.76 -12.52
C GLY A 22 10.67 4.85 -12.97
N HIS A 23 11.86 5.02 -12.41
CA HIS A 23 13.08 4.36 -12.88
C HIS A 23 13.36 3.04 -12.15
N GLY A 24 12.82 2.86 -10.95
CA GLY A 24 13.24 1.81 -10.03
C GLY A 24 14.50 2.19 -9.27
N TYR A 25 14.79 1.45 -8.20
CA TYR A 25 15.95 1.72 -7.38
C TYR A 25 17.24 1.60 -8.21
N ALA A 26 17.41 0.52 -8.98
CA ALA A 26 18.66 0.27 -9.70
C ALA A 26 18.99 1.38 -10.73
N ASN A 27 17.98 1.79 -11.51
CA ASN A 27 18.20 2.71 -12.63
C ASN A 27 18.08 4.20 -12.27
N ALA A 28 17.55 4.56 -11.10
CA ALA A 28 17.53 5.95 -10.65
C ALA A 28 18.96 6.47 -10.44
N SER A 29 19.43 7.38 -11.28
CA SER A 29 20.76 7.95 -11.14
C SER A 29 20.78 9.09 -10.13
N ILE A 30 21.96 9.40 -9.59
CA ILE A 30 22.14 10.61 -8.77
C ILE A 30 21.83 11.88 -9.56
N SER A 31 22.04 11.86 -10.88
CA SER A 31 21.71 13.01 -11.74
C SER A 31 20.20 13.26 -11.73
N ASP A 32 19.41 12.20 -11.96
CA ASP A 32 17.94 12.28 -11.96
C ASP A 32 17.42 12.78 -10.61
N LEU A 33 18.00 12.29 -9.51
CA LEU A 33 17.65 12.72 -8.15
C LEU A 33 18.00 14.18 -7.90
N THR A 34 19.18 14.65 -8.31
CA THR A 34 19.55 16.07 -8.16
C THR A 34 18.69 16.99 -9.00
N GLU A 35 18.33 16.56 -10.21
CA GLU A 35 17.47 17.32 -11.12
C GLU A 35 16.04 17.44 -10.57
N ALA A 36 15.45 16.32 -10.14
CA ALA A 36 14.09 16.31 -9.61
C ALA A 36 13.96 17.02 -8.26
N THR A 37 14.93 16.88 -7.37
CA THR A 37 14.87 17.47 -6.02
C THR A 37 15.33 18.92 -5.96
N GLY A 38 16.03 19.40 -6.99
CA GLY A 38 16.67 20.72 -7.00
C GLY A 38 17.87 20.85 -6.06
N LEU A 39 18.30 19.76 -5.42
CA LEU A 39 19.45 19.74 -4.53
C LEU A 39 20.74 19.41 -5.28
N SER A 40 21.86 19.99 -4.84
CA SER A 40 23.18 19.55 -5.28
C SER A 40 23.48 18.14 -4.76
N ARG A 41 24.34 17.38 -5.47
CA ARG A 41 24.83 16.08 -5.00
C ARG A 41 25.40 16.14 -3.57
N SER A 42 26.15 17.19 -3.26
CA SER A 42 26.74 17.38 -1.93
C SER A 42 25.66 17.56 -0.87
N SER A 43 24.60 18.32 -1.16
CA SER A 43 23.50 18.57 -0.23
C SER A 43 22.66 17.32 0.03
N LEU A 44 22.41 16.52 -1.02
CA LEU A 44 21.73 15.22 -0.88
C LEU A 44 22.53 14.28 0.02
N TYR A 45 23.82 14.08 -0.25
CA TYR A 45 24.66 13.17 0.54
C TYR A 45 24.90 13.69 1.97
N GLN A 46 24.99 15.00 2.16
CA GLN A 46 25.08 15.56 3.51
C GLN A 46 23.84 15.25 4.35
N ARG A 47 22.64 15.21 3.75
CA ARG A 47 21.38 14.95 4.47
C ARG A 47 21.06 13.46 4.58
N PHE A 48 21.24 12.71 3.51
CA PHE A 48 20.75 11.34 3.38
C PHE A 48 21.88 10.30 3.37
N GLY A 49 23.14 10.73 3.47
CA GLY A 49 24.32 9.89 3.37
C GLY A 49 24.66 9.55 1.92
N ASP A 50 23.76 8.82 1.26
CA ASP A 50 23.90 8.32 -0.10
C ASP A 50 22.53 8.09 -0.75
N LYS A 51 22.52 7.39 -1.91
CA LYS A 51 21.28 6.98 -2.59
C LYS A 51 20.44 6.02 -1.74
N ASP A 52 21.08 5.17 -0.93
CA ASP A 52 20.43 4.13 -0.15
C ASP A 52 19.69 4.73 1.04
N GLY A 53 20.34 5.66 1.76
CA GLY A 53 19.71 6.41 2.84
C GLY A 53 18.55 7.25 2.32
N LEU A 54 18.68 7.90 1.16
CA LEU A 54 17.56 8.62 0.54
C LEU A 54 16.42 7.67 0.17
N PHE A 55 16.74 6.52 -0.42
CA PHE A 55 15.73 5.53 -0.81
C PHE A 55 15.00 4.96 0.40
N ASN A 56 15.70 4.67 1.50
CA ASN A 56 15.09 4.18 2.74
C ASN A 56 14.12 5.20 3.34
N GLU A 57 14.46 6.50 3.32
CA GLU A 57 13.52 7.54 3.73
C GLU A 57 12.31 7.64 2.79
N CYS A 58 12.52 7.49 1.48
CA CYS A 58 11.43 7.44 0.51
C CYS A 58 10.48 6.27 0.77
N LEU A 59 11.01 5.08 1.07
CA LEU A 59 10.21 3.90 1.43
C LEU A 59 9.43 4.12 2.72
N ARG A 60 10.06 4.70 3.76
CA ARG A 60 9.40 5.02 5.03
C ARG A 60 8.25 6.01 4.83
N LEU A 61 8.49 7.11 4.13
CA LEU A 61 7.49 8.14 3.85
C LEU A 61 6.35 7.60 2.98
N TYR A 62 6.67 6.82 1.95
CA TYR A 62 5.66 6.16 1.11
C TYR A 62 4.78 5.21 1.95
N THR A 63 5.41 4.38 2.78
CA THR A 63 4.72 3.44 3.67
C THR A 63 3.78 4.18 4.61
N ASP A 64 4.26 5.22 5.30
CA ASP A 64 3.47 6.01 6.25
C ASP A 64 2.20 6.60 5.60
N ARG A 65 2.31 7.08 4.36
CA ARG A 65 1.17 7.60 3.60
C ARG A 65 0.16 6.53 3.25
N VAL A 66 0.62 5.36 2.77
CA VAL A 66 -0.26 4.24 2.45
C VAL A 66 -0.98 3.77 3.71
N LEU A 67 -0.26 3.61 4.82
CA LEU A 67 -0.87 3.21 6.10
C LEU A 67 -1.84 4.25 6.63
N THR A 68 -1.51 5.55 6.54
CA THR A 68 -2.41 6.64 6.93
C THR A 68 -3.70 6.60 6.10
N ARG A 69 -3.58 6.44 4.78
CA ARG A 69 -4.74 6.31 3.88
C ARG A 69 -5.60 5.10 4.24
N MET A 70 -5.00 3.92 4.39
CA MET A 70 -5.71 2.70 4.78
C MET A 70 -6.40 2.83 6.14
N ASN A 71 -5.73 3.40 7.15
CA ASN A 71 -6.29 3.56 8.49
C ASN A 71 -7.38 4.63 8.57
N SER A 72 -7.39 5.61 7.66
CA SER A 72 -8.44 6.64 7.61
C SER A 72 -9.82 6.07 7.21
N ILE A 73 -9.85 4.88 6.62
CA ILE A 73 -11.08 4.25 6.11
C ILE A 73 -11.82 3.60 7.28
N GLN A 74 -12.97 4.19 7.60
CA GLN A 74 -13.90 3.72 8.64
C GLN A 74 -15.17 3.18 7.99
N SER A 75 -15.79 2.17 8.60
CA SER A 75 -17.03 1.58 8.13
C SER A 75 -17.80 0.92 9.27
N GLU A 76 -19.08 0.63 9.03
CA GLU A 76 -20.02 0.00 9.95
C GLU A 76 -19.77 -1.51 10.17
N SER A 77 -19.07 -2.17 9.23
CA SER A 77 -18.71 -3.59 9.34
C SER A 77 -17.33 -3.86 8.75
N SER A 78 -16.71 -4.95 9.17
CA SER A 78 -15.39 -5.37 8.71
C SER A 78 -15.41 -5.72 7.23
N ARG A 79 -16.47 -6.39 6.77
CA ARG A 79 -16.69 -6.67 5.34
C ARG A 79 -16.70 -5.40 4.50
N VAL A 80 -17.52 -4.41 4.89
CA VAL A 80 -17.64 -3.15 4.14
C VAL A 80 -16.34 -2.35 4.23
N ARG A 81 -15.61 -2.42 5.36
CA ARG A 81 -14.31 -1.76 5.51
C ARG A 81 -13.26 -2.33 4.57
N VAL A 82 -13.16 -3.65 4.43
CA VAL A 82 -12.25 -4.29 3.46
C VAL A 82 -12.60 -3.87 2.03
N GLU A 83 -13.88 -3.91 1.67
CA GLU A 83 -14.33 -3.50 0.34
C GLU A 83 -14.01 -2.03 0.05
N ALA A 84 -14.34 -1.12 0.99
CA ALA A 84 -14.05 0.30 0.87
C ALA A 84 -12.54 0.56 0.75
N LEU A 85 -11.72 -0.17 1.51
CA LEU A 85 -10.26 -0.10 1.41
C LEU A 85 -9.78 -0.49 0.02
N LEU A 86 -10.23 -1.61 -0.55
CA LEU A 86 -9.82 -2.00 -1.90
C LEU A 86 -10.27 -0.98 -2.95
N ARG A 87 -11.49 -0.43 -2.82
CA ARG A 87 -12.05 0.55 -3.76
C ARG A 87 -11.36 1.91 -3.69
N GLU A 88 -10.88 2.32 -2.52
CA GLU A 88 -10.13 3.57 -2.32
C GLU A 88 -8.87 3.63 -3.19
N PHE A 89 -8.26 2.47 -3.47
CA PHE A 89 -7.05 2.38 -4.28
C PHE A 89 -7.30 2.17 -5.78
N LEU A 90 -8.57 2.18 -6.23
CA LEU A 90 -8.87 2.18 -7.66
C LEU A 90 -8.30 3.42 -8.34
N PRO A 91 -7.78 3.30 -9.58
CA PRO A 91 -7.31 4.46 -10.33
C PRO A 91 -8.46 5.43 -10.64
N ASP A 92 -8.12 6.71 -10.80
CA ASP A 92 -9.08 7.75 -11.16
C ASP A 92 -9.73 7.47 -12.52
N SER A 93 -11.01 7.81 -12.64
CA SER A 93 -11.82 7.59 -13.84
C SER A 93 -11.32 8.31 -15.08
N ALA A 94 -10.54 9.38 -14.92
CA ALA A 94 -9.99 10.15 -16.02
C ALA A 94 -8.90 9.40 -16.81
N GLY A 95 -8.36 8.29 -16.28
CA GLY A 95 -7.28 7.54 -16.93
C GLY A 95 -5.98 8.34 -17.14
N THR A 96 -5.91 9.56 -16.62
CA THR A 96 -4.79 10.50 -16.76
C THR A 96 -3.66 10.21 -15.78
N SER A 97 -3.94 9.46 -14.71
CA SER A 97 -2.92 8.92 -13.83
C SER A 97 -2.50 7.56 -14.38
N HIS A 98 -1.37 7.53 -15.10
CA HIS A 98 -0.62 6.29 -15.24
C HIS A 98 -0.27 5.83 -13.82
N SER A 99 -1.03 4.87 -13.28
CA SER A 99 -0.68 4.29 -11.99
C SER A 99 0.75 3.80 -12.09
N LYS A 100 1.65 4.42 -11.32
CA LYS A 100 3.05 4.02 -11.28
C LYS A 100 3.25 2.68 -10.54
N GLY A 101 2.17 2.04 -10.09
CA GLY A 101 2.18 0.80 -9.31
C GLY A 101 2.35 1.08 -7.82
N CYS A 102 2.80 0.11 -7.02
CA CYS A 102 3.18 0.31 -5.63
C CYS A 102 4.71 0.34 -5.50
N LEU A 103 5.27 1.39 -4.88
CA LEU A 103 6.73 1.51 -4.71
C LEU A 103 7.30 0.30 -3.97
N LEU A 104 6.63 -0.17 -2.91
CA LEU A 104 7.08 -1.34 -2.14
C LEU A 104 7.05 -2.64 -2.97
N SER A 105 6.03 -2.85 -3.80
CA SER A 105 5.98 -4.02 -4.70
C SER A 105 7.10 -3.99 -5.72
N ARG A 106 7.41 -2.81 -6.26
CA ARG A 106 8.55 -2.64 -7.17
C ARG A 106 9.87 -2.97 -6.45
N SER A 107 10.07 -2.45 -5.24
CA SER A 107 11.22 -2.77 -4.40
C SER A 107 11.35 -4.27 -4.11
N LEU A 108 10.24 -5.00 -3.95
CA LEU A 108 10.26 -6.47 -3.80
C LEU A 108 10.81 -7.17 -5.05
N THR A 109 10.51 -6.67 -6.24
CA THR A 109 11.07 -7.21 -7.50
C THR A 109 12.54 -6.86 -7.71
N GLU A 110 12.99 -5.73 -7.15
CA GLU A 110 14.37 -5.24 -7.22
C GLU A 110 15.22 -5.69 -6.01
N GLN A 111 14.77 -6.69 -5.25
CA GLN A 111 15.46 -7.13 -4.02
C GLN A 111 16.93 -7.49 -4.23
N ALA A 112 17.33 -7.98 -5.39
CA ALA A 112 18.73 -8.30 -5.68
C ALA A 112 19.64 -7.06 -5.60
N ASP A 113 19.11 -5.89 -5.97
CA ASP A 113 19.85 -4.63 -6.03
C ASP A 113 19.80 -3.85 -4.71
N LEU A 114 18.83 -4.14 -3.82
CA LEU A 114 18.68 -3.45 -2.56
C LEU A 114 19.75 -3.83 -1.52
N THR A 115 20.16 -2.83 -0.74
CA THR A 115 20.93 -3.03 0.49
C THR A 115 20.15 -3.85 1.52
N PRO A 116 20.82 -4.45 2.53
CA PRO A 116 20.14 -5.14 3.62
C PRO A 116 19.08 -4.26 4.32
N GLU A 117 19.37 -2.98 4.54
CA GLU A 117 18.40 -2.05 5.14
C GLU A 117 17.20 -1.79 4.22
N GLY A 118 17.43 -1.61 2.91
CA GLY A 118 16.34 -1.43 1.94
C GLY A 118 15.41 -2.64 1.86
N LYS A 119 15.97 -3.85 1.94
CA LYS A 119 15.19 -5.11 2.04
C LYS A 119 14.33 -5.13 3.30
N ILE A 120 14.91 -4.82 4.45
CA ILE A 120 14.19 -4.78 5.73
C ILE A 120 13.07 -3.74 5.68
N THR A 121 13.37 -2.52 5.24
CA THR A 121 12.41 -1.42 5.16
C THR A 121 11.24 -1.76 4.23
N THR A 122 11.53 -2.36 3.07
CA THR A 122 10.52 -2.84 2.13
C THR A 122 9.62 -3.90 2.78
N ASN A 123 10.20 -4.92 3.40
CA ASN A 123 9.46 -6.00 4.03
C ASN A 123 8.60 -5.51 5.21
N VAL A 124 9.11 -4.59 6.02
CA VAL A 124 8.35 -3.96 7.10
C VAL A 124 7.12 -3.25 6.55
N GLY A 125 7.26 -2.44 5.49
CA GLY A 125 6.13 -1.73 4.89
C GLY A 125 5.06 -2.64 4.30
N ILE A 126 5.46 -3.79 3.73
CA ILE A 126 4.54 -4.83 3.24
C ILE A 126 3.81 -5.50 4.42
N CYS A 127 4.55 -5.88 5.46
CA CYS A 127 3.99 -6.47 6.66
C CYS A 127 2.98 -5.54 7.35
N GLN A 128 3.28 -4.24 7.44
CA GLN A 128 2.39 -3.26 8.06
C GLN A 128 1.07 -3.09 7.30
N GLN A 129 1.09 -3.08 5.95
CA GLN A 129 -0.13 -3.04 5.16
C GLN A 129 -0.98 -4.30 5.37
N ARG A 130 -0.35 -5.47 5.35
CA ARG A 130 -1.03 -6.75 5.58
C ARG A 130 -1.63 -6.82 7.00
N GLN A 131 -0.94 -6.26 7.99
CA GLN A 131 -1.42 -6.19 9.36
C GLN A 131 -2.73 -5.40 9.49
N ILE A 132 -2.95 -4.37 8.66
CA ILE A 132 -4.22 -3.63 8.65
C ILE A 132 -5.37 -4.56 8.24
N PHE A 133 -5.20 -5.37 7.20
CA PHE A 133 -6.21 -6.36 6.81
C PHE A 133 -6.46 -7.35 7.93
N LEU A 134 -5.40 -7.92 8.52
CA LEU A 134 -5.52 -8.87 9.62
C LEU A 134 -6.32 -8.27 10.81
N ASN A 135 -6.05 -7.01 11.16
CA ASN A 135 -6.77 -6.32 12.23
C ASN A 135 -8.26 -6.15 11.91
N ILE A 136 -8.60 -5.79 10.67
CA ILE A 136 -10.00 -5.67 10.23
C ILE A 136 -10.69 -7.04 10.28
N LEU A 137 -10.03 -8.08 9.79
CA LEU A 137 -10.58 -9.43 9.75
C LEU A 137 -10.77 -10.01 11.17
N ALA A 138 -9.83 -9.78 12.08
CA ALA A 138 -9.97 -10.16 13.48
C ALA A 138 -11.17 -9.46 14.16
N GLN A 139 -11.41 -8.19 13.85
CA GLN A 139 -12.61 -7.47 14.29
C GLN A 139 -13.88 -8.11 13.73
N GLY A 140 -13.87 -8.52 12.45
CA GLY A 140 -14.99 -9.20 11.81
C GLY A 140 -15.30 -10.55 12.44
N GLN A 141 -14.29 -11.34 12.79
CA GLN A 141 -14.49 -12.62 13.48
C GLN A 141 -15.07 -12.41 14.89
N LEU A 142 -14.55 -11.43 15.65
CA LEU A 142 -15.09 -11.08 16.97
C LEU A 142 -16.55 -10.57 16.92
N ALA A 143 -16.92 -9.90 15.84
CA ALA A 143 -18.28 -9.42 15.60
C ALA A 143 -19.22 -10.49 15.00
N GLY A 144 -18.72 -11.70 14.73
CA GLY A 144 -19.48 -12.78 14.11
C GLY A 144 -19.74 -12.59 12.60
N GLU A 145 -19.05 -11.66 11.93
CA GLU A 145 -19.11 -11.49 10.47
C GLU A 145 -18.32 -12.59 9.71
N ILE A 146 -17.33 -13.18 10.37
CA ILE A 146 -16.42 -14.21 9.86
C ILE A 146 -16.48 -15.42 10.80
N THR A 147 -16.54 -16.63 10.24
CA THR A 147 -16.54 -17.88 11.02
C THR A 147 -15.19 -18.14 11.71
N GLU A 148 -15.21 -18.88 12.82
CA GLU A 148 -14.01 -19.17 13.63
C GLU A 148 -13.01 -20.13 12.95
N ASP A 149 -13.46 -20.91 11.95
CA ASP A 149 -12.65 -21.89 11.22
C ASP A 149 -11.78 -21.27 10.11
N VAL A 150 -11.89 -19.97 9.89
CA VAL A 150 -11.14 -19.24 8.86
C VAL A 150 -9.72 -18.92 9.35
N ASP A 151 -8.73 -19.28 8.54
CA ASP A 151 -7.36 -18.78 8.68
C ASP A 151 -7.29 -17.29 8.31
N LEU A 152 -7.33 -16.42 9.32
CA LEU A 152 -7.29 -14.97 9.13
C LEU A 152 -5.96 -14.47 8.54
N GLU A 153 -4.85 -15.18 8.78
CA GLU A 153 -3.54 -14.81 8.21
C GLU A 153 -3.54 -15.05 6.70
N LEU A 154 -4.07 -16.19 6.26
CA LEU A 154 -4.25 -16.48 4.84
C LEU A 154 -5.26 -15.53 4.18
N LEU A 155 -6.36 -15.21 4.86
CA LEU A 155 -7.35 -14.28 4.34
C LEU A 155 -6.79 -12.84 4.25
N ALA A 156 -5.93 -12.44 5.18
CA ALA A 156 -5.20 -11.17 5.09
C ALA A 156 -4.24 -11.15 3.89
N TRP A 157 -3.53 -12.25 3.61
CA TRP A 157 -2.72 -12.40 2.39
C TRP A 157 -3.57 -12.32 1.13
N TYR A 158 -4.74 -12.95 1.12
CA TYR A 158 -5.68 -12.89 0.01
C TYR A 158 -6.07 -11.45 -0.32
N TYR A 159 -6.62 -10.70 0.63
CA TYR A 159 -7.05 -9.32 0.39
C TYR A 159 -5.89 -8.37 0.14
N PHE A 160 -4.74 -8.59 0.77
CA PHE A 160 -3.52 -7.87 0.43
C PHE A 160 -3.11 -8.11 -1.03
N GLY A 161 -3.19 -9.35 -1.53
CA GLY A 161 -2.96 -9.69 -2.93
C GLY A 161 -3.93 -9.00 -3.89
N ILE A 162 -5.20 -8.87 -3.51
CA ILE A 162 -6.18 -8.09 -4.28
C ILE A 162 -5.81 -6.62 -4.31
N LEU A 163 -5.44 -6.02 -3.17
CA LEU A 163 -4.94 -4.65 -3.13
C LEU A 163 -3.73 -4.46 -4.06
N GLN A 164 -2.76 -5.38 -4.01
CA GLN A 164 -1.60 -5.34 -4.90
C GLN A 164 -1.98 -5.46 -6.37
N SER A 165 -3.00 -6.24 -6.70
CA SER A 165 -3.52 -6.32 -8.06
C SER A 165 -4.16 -5.00 -8.51
N VAL A 166 -4.96 -4.38 -7.64
CA VAL A 166 -5.62 -3.08 -7.90
C VAL A 166 -4.60 -1.98 -8.18
N VAL A 167 -3.53 -1.89 -7.41
CA VAL A 167 -2.54 -0.81 -7.56
C VAL A 167 -1.55 -1.06 -8.70
N ASN A 168 -1.16 -2.30 -8.96
CA ASN A 168 -0.09 -2.63 -9.92
C ASN A 168 -0.59 -2.95 -11.33
N LEU A 169 -1.71 -3.65 -11.49
CA LEU A 169 -2.18 -4.09 -12.81
C LEU A 169 -2.66 -2.99 -13.78
N PRO A 170 -2.97 -1.74 -13.38
CA PRO A 170 -3.16 -0.68 -14.38
C PRO A 170 -1.94 -0.51 -15.29
N SER A 171 -0.72 -0.77 -14.79
CA SER A 171 0.51 -0.75 -15.61
C SER A 171 0.54 -1.84 -16.70
N ALA A 172 -0.22 -2.92 -16.51
CA ALA A 172 -0.43 -4.00 -17.47
C ALA A 172 -1.70 -3.80 -18.33
N GLY A 173 -2.36 -2.63 -18.23
CA GLY A 173 -3.55 -2.29 -19.01
C GLY A 173 -4.88 -2.72 -18.38
N ALA A 174 -4.90 -3.18 -17.12
CA ALA A 174 -6.16 -3.47 -16.43
C ALA A 174 -6.98 -2.18 -16.23
N SER A 175 -8.19 -2.16 -16.77
CA SER A 175 -9.09 -1.01 -16.64
C SER A 175 -9.64 -0.87 -15.21
N ARG A 176 -10.03 0.35 -14.83
CA ARG A 176 -10.76 0.58 -13.56
C ARG A 176 -11.98 -0.34 -13.43
N GLN A 177 -12.71 -0.58 -14.51
CA GLN A 177 -13.87 -1.46 -14.52
C GLN A 177 -13.46 -2.91 -14.21
N THR A 178 -12.41 -3.41 -14.87
CA THR A 178 -11.87 -4.76 -14.62
C THR A 178 -11.43 -4.92 -13.17
N LEU A 179 -10.74 -3.93 -12.60
CA LEU A 179 -10.29 -3.96 -11.21
C LEU A 179 -11.46 -3.87 -10.22
N SER A 180 -12.49 -3.08 -10.53
CA SER A 180 -13.72 -3.06 -9.73
C SER A 180 -14.41 -4.43 -9.73
N GLN A 181 -14.52 -5.09 -10.89
CA GLN A 181 -15.10 -6.44 -11.00
C GLN A 181 -14.26 -7.48 -10.26
N LEU A 182 -12.92 -7.34 -10.26
CA LEU A 182 -12.04 -8.18 -9.47
C LEU A 182 -12.35 -8.04 -7.97
N ILE A 183 -12.54 -6.82 -7.48
CA ILE A 183 -12.97 -6.57 -6.10
C ILE A 183 -14.32 -7.23 -5.82
N ASP A 184 -15.31 -7.09 -6.73
CA ASP A 184 -16.63 -7.69 -6.57
C ASP A 184 -16.56 -9.22 -6.42
N ILE A 185 -15.77 -9.87 -7.28
CA ILE A 185 -15.51 -11.31 -7.23
C ILE A 185 -14.85 -11.67 -5.90
N SER A 186 -13.83 -10.93 -5.48
CA SER A 186 -13.16 -11.18 -4.20
C SER A 186 -14.08 -11.04 -2.99
N MET A 187 -14.98 -10.06 -3.00
CA MET A 187 -15.95 -9.86 -1.93
C MET A 187 -17.09 -10.89 -1.94
N SER A 188 -17.26 -11.65 -3.03
CA SER A 188 -18.16 -12.80 -3.07
C SER A 188 -17.61 -14.02 -2.30
N ALA A 189 -16.28 -14.09 -2.15
CA ALA A 189 -15.59 -15.13 -1.38
C ALA A 189 -15.49 -14.82 0.12
N TRP A 190 -16.18 -13.77 0.61
CA TRP A 190 -16.20 -13.44 2.03
C TRP A 190 -16.77 -14.62 2.84
N PRO A 191 -16.04 -15.14 3.84
CA PRO A 191 -16.50 -16.28 4.64
C PRO A 191 -17.59 -15.82 5.60
N LYS A 192 -18.84 -15.95 5.18
CA LYS A 192 -20.01 -15.55 5.96
C LYS A 192 -20.20 -16.51 7.13
N SER A 193 -20.41 -15.96 8.32
CA SER A 193 -21.02 -16.72 9.41
C SER A 193 -22.46 -17.06 9.05
N GLU A 194 -22.81 -18.34 9.08
CA GLU A 194 -24.21 -18.78 9.11
C GLU A 194 -24.79 -18.43 10.47
N ILE A 195 -25.09 -17.15 10.71
CA ILE A 195 -26.01 -16.78 11.78
C ILE A 195 -27.39 -17.18 11.28
N THR A 196 -27.81 -18.40 11.59
CA THR A 196 -29.22 -18.75 11.61
C THR A 196 -29.88 -17.80 12.62
N HIS A 197 -30.57 -16.78 12.12
CA HIS A 197 -31.61 -16.15 12.93
C HIS A 197 -32.57 -17.28 13.31
N PRO A 198 -32.78 -17.59 14.60
CA PRO A 198 -33.87 -18.46 14.95
C PRO A 198 -35.13 -17.73 14.52
N ASP A 199 -35.83 -18.30 13.54
CA ASP A 199 -37.12 -17.82 13.08
C ASP A 199 -37.98 -17.52 14.29
N SER A 200 -38.30 -16.24 14.47
CA SER A 200 -39.40 -15.80 15.29
C SER A 200 -40.71 -16.14 14.59
N ASP A 201 -40.92 -17.41 14.25
CA ASP A 201 -42.19 -17.89 13.71
C ASP A 201 -42.99 -18.53 14.85
N GLY A 202 -43.83 -17.67 15.44
CA GLY A 202 -45.22 -18.04 15.70
C GLY A 202 -45.48 -18.90 16.93
N ILE A 203 -45.44 -18.27 18.11
CA ILE A 203 -46.48 -18.56 19.11
C ILE A 203 -47.79 -17.99 18.56
N THR A 204 -48.68 -18.85 18.07
CA THR A 204 -50.13 -18.82 18.37
C THR A 204 -50.81 -20.07 17.84
#